data_AF-A0A4Q1C623-F1
#
_entry.id   AF-A0A4Q1C623-F1
#
_cell.length_a   1.000
_cell.length_b   1.000
_cell.length_c   1.000
_cell.angle_alpha   90.00
_cell.angle_beta   90.00
_cell.angle_gamma   90.00
#
_symmetry.space_group_name_H-M   'P 1'
#
loop_
_entity.id
_entity.type
_entity.pdbx_description
1 polymer ?
#
loop_
_entity_poly.entity_id
_entity_poly.type
_entity_poly.pdbx_seq_one_letter_code
_entity_poly.pdbx_strand_id
1 'polypeptide(L)' 'SGSVPAQKLFFGFSDAGDLSPLVSGWFDTEIGGKREADSYRRIVQSIGVPAGEILFLSDVVEELDAAREAGLQTR' A
#
# COMPACT_ATOMS: atom_id res chain seq x y z
N SER A 1 -4.28 -3.88 10.60
CA SER A 1 -3.22 -3.02 10.03
C SER A 1 -1.95 -3.25 10.82
N GLY A 2 -0.83 -3.62 10.19
CA GLY A 2 0.44 -3.91 10.84
C GLY A 2 1.47 -2.82 10.57
N SER A 3 2.33 -2.53 11.55
CA SER A 3 3.40 -1.54 11.43
C SER A 3 4.48 -1.97 10.42
N VAL A 4 5.26 -1.02 9.90
CA VAL A 4 6.39 -1.33 8.98
C VAL A 4 7.32 -2.43 9.54
N PRO A 5 7.73 -2.44 10.83
CA PRO A 5 8.52 -3.54 11.38
C PRO A 5 7.85 -4.91 11.23
N ALA A 6 6.55 -5.00 11.48
CA ALA A 6 5.82 -6.26 11.33
C ALA A 6 5.79 -6.72 9.86
N GLN A 7 5.55 -5.80 8.92
CA GLN A 7 5.58 -6.11 7.49
C GLN A 7 6.94 -6.66 7.04
N LYS A 8 8.04 -6.04 7.48
CA LYS A 8 9.40 -6.52 7.19
C LYS A 8 9.66 -7.91 7.75
N LEU A 9 9.16 -8.22 8.94
CA LEU A 9 9.26 -9.58 9.50
C LEU A 9 8.45 -10.59 8.67
N PHE A 10 7.22 -10.26 8.26
CA PHE A 10 6.39 -11.15 7.45
C PHE A 10 7.04 -11.51 6.11
N PHE A 11 7.61 -10.54 5.41
CA PHE A 11 8.27 -10.79 4.12
C PHE A 11 9.69 -11.35 4.26
N GLY A 12 10.40 -11.01 5.33
CA GLY A 12 11.77 -11.49 5.58
C GLY A 12 11.87 -12.96 6.00
N PHE A 13 10.79 -13.53 6.53
CA PHE A 13 10.75 -14.89 7.08
C PHE A 13 9.59 -15.72 6.50
N SER A 14 9.32 -15.59 5.19
CA SER A 14 8.27 -16.36 4.53
C SER A 14 8.71 -17.82 4.24
N ASP A 15 7.76 -18.71 4.00
CA ASP A 15 8.03 -20.10 3.57
C ASP A 15 8.81 -20.19 2.24
N ALA A 16 8.78 -19.12 1.43
CA ALA A 16 9.53 -18.99 0.18
C ALA A 16 10.92 -18.35 0.37
N GLY A 17 11.35 -18.13 1.61
CA GLY A 17 12.56 -17.39 1.96
C GLY A 17 12.33 -15.90 2.15
N ASP A 18 13.40 -15.11 2.04
CA ASP A 18 13.35 -13.65 2.18
C ASP A 18 12.80 -13.01 0.89
N LEU A 19 11.58 -12.47 0.99
CA LEU A 19 10.89 -11.77 -0.10
C LEU A 19 11.06 -10.25 -0.04
N SER A 20 11.74 -9.71 0.98
CA SER A 20 11.98 -8.27 1.14
C SER A 20 12.59 -7.61 -0.10
N PRO A 21 13.49 -8.25 -0.88
CA PRO A 21 14.02 -7.67 -2.11
C PRO A 21 12.99 -7.40 -3.21
N LEU A 22 11.79 -8.01 -3.13
CA LEU A 22 10.70 -7.77 -4.08
C LEU A 22 9.90 -6.51 -3.73
N VAL A 23 10.12 -5.93 -2.55
CA VAL A 23 9.34 -4.80 -2.03
C VAL A 23 10.20 -3.53 -2.04
N SER A 24 9.74 -2.50 -2.75
CA SER A 24 10.47 -1.23 -2.88
C SER A 24 10.14 -0.20 -1.79
N GLY A 25 9.03 -0.37 -1.07
CA GLY A 25 8.57 0.57 -0.04
C GLY A 25 7.52 -0.02 0.88
N TRP A 26 7.37 0.55 2.06
CA TRP A 26 6.46 0.09 3.11
C TRP A 26 5.66 1.27 3.63
N PHE A 27 4.34 1.08 3.81
CA PHE A 27 3.44 2.09 4.35
C PHE A 27 2.62 1.47 5.48
N ASP A 28 2.41 2.21 6.56
CA ASP A 28 1.54 1.80 7.66
C ASP A 28 0.61 2.95 8.07
N THR A 29 0.01 2.86 9.27
CA THR A 29 -0.96 3.83 9.77
C THR A 29 -0.41 5.25 9.93
N GLU A 30 0.92 5.46 9.91
CA GLU A 30 1.50 6.80 9.93
C GLU A 30 1.16 7.61 8.65
N ILE A 31 0.82 6.94 7.54
CA ILE A 31 0.38 7.61 6.31
C ILE A 31 -1.09 8.09 6.35
N GLY A 32 -1.89 7.53 7.27
CA GLY A 32 -3.32 7.75 7.41
C GLY A 32 -4.17 6.47 7.41
N GLY A 33 -5.49 6.62 7.50
CA GLY A 33 -6.43 5.50 7.49
C GLY A 33 -6.59 4.87 6.11
N LYS A 34 -6.73 3.54 6.02
CA LYS A 34 -6.88 2.81 4.74
C LYS A 34 -8.19 3.11 3.99
N ARG A 35 -9.17 3.73 4.65
CA ARG A 35 -10.47 4.12 4.06
C ARG A 35 -10.51 5.62 3.73
N GLU A 36 -9.37 6.31 3.82
CA GLU A 36 -9.25 7.74 3.57
C GLU A 36 -8.48 7.95 2.26
N ALA A 37 -9.10 8.62 1.28
CA ALA A 37 -8.48 8.88 -0.01
C ALA A 37 -7.15 9.65 0.11
N ASP A 38 -7.03 10.53 1.12
CA ASP A 38 -5.80 11.28 1.39
C ASP A 38 -4.60 10.39 1.70
N SER A 39 -4.80 9.23 2.34
CA SER A 39 -3.73 8.25 2.59
C SER A 39 -3.11 7.80 1.27
N TYR A 40 -3.94 7.49 0.28
CA TYR A 40 -3.48 7.07 -1.04
C TYR A 40 -2.85 8.23 -1.83
N ARG A 41 -3.35 9.47 -1.69
CA ARG A 41 -2.71 10.65 -2.29
C ARG A 41 -1.29 10.85 -1.76
N ARG A 42 -1.05 10.64 -0.46
CA ARG A 42 0.29 10.67 0.14
C ARG A 42 1.17 9.51 -0.36
N ILE A 43 0.62 8.31 -0.51
CA ILE A 43 1.34 7.16 -1.08
C ILE A 43 1.77 7.47 -2.53
N VAL A 44 0.86 7.98 -3.37
CA VAL A 44 1.18 8.39 -4.75
C VAL A 44 2.31 9.40 -4.78
N GLN A 45 2.24 10.43 -3.94
CA GLN A 45 3.31 11.43 -3.81
C GLN A 45 4.65 10.80 -3.40
N SER A 46 4.64 9.85 -2.45
CA SER A 46 5.84 9.14 -2.00
C SER A 46 6.43 8.22 -3.07
N ILE A 47 5.60 7.60 -3.91
CA ILE A 47 6.07 6.73 -5.00
C ILE A 47 6.61 7.58 -6.16
N GLY A 48 6.04 8.77 -6.40
CA GLY A 48 6.55 9.71 -7.39
C GLY A 48 6.16 9.40 -8.83
N VAL A 49 5.09 8.62 -9.03
CA VAL A 49 4.51 8.33 -10.36
C VAL A 49 3.04 8.76 -10.40
N PRO A 50 2.45 8.98 -11.59
CA PRO A 50 1.04 9.35 -11.70
C PRO A 50 0.10 8.31 -11.07
N ALA A 51 -0.94 8.76 -10.37
CA ALA A 51 -1.90 7.87 -9.68
C ALA A 51 -2.50 6.81 -10.61
N GLY A 52 -2.84 7.20 -11.84
CA GLY A 52 -3.41 6.31 -12.86
C GLY A 52 -2.47 5.20 -13.35
N GLU A 53 -1.18 5.24 -13.00
CA GLU A 53 -0.21 4.18 -13.29
C GLU A 53 -0.04 3.20 -12.12
N ILE A 54 -0.68 3.47 -10.97
CA ILE A 54 -0.61 2.62 -9.77
C ILE A 54 -1.87 1.75 -9.70
N LEU A 55 -1.65 0.44 -9.60
CA LEU A 55 -2.69 -0.55 -9.30
C LEU A 55 -2.67 -0.88 -7.81
N PHE A 56 -3.78 -0.63 -7.12
CA PHE A 56 -4.01 -1.04 -5.74
C PHE A 56 -4.84 -2.33 -5.70
N LEU A 57 -4.38 -3.29 -4.88
CA LEU A 57 -5.02 -4.59 -4.69
C LEU A 57 -5.47 -4.70 -3.23
N SER A 58 -6.75 -4.97 -3.01
CA SER A 58 -7.32 -5.19 -1.67
C SER A 58 -8.59 -6.03 -1.75
N ASP A 59 -8.85 -6.82 -0.72
CA ASP A 59 -10.09 -7.58 -0.55
C ASP A 59 -11.19 -6.74 0.15
N VAL A 60 -10.88 -5.50 0.57
CA VAL A 60 -11.79 -4.61 1.28
C VAL A 60 -12.31 -3.52 0.34
N VAL A 61 -13.62 -3.54 0.06
CA VAL A 61 -14.29 -2.62 -0.88
C VAL A 61 -14.06 -1.16 -0.51
N GLU A 62 -14.16 -0.80 0.76
CA GLU A 62 -13.98 0.58 1.22
C GLU A 62 -12.55 1.10 1.04
N GLU A 63 -11.55 0.20 1.05
CA GLU A 63 -10.16 0.56 0.73
C GLU A 63 -10.01 0.81 -0.78
N LEU A 64 -10.62 -0.04 -1.62
CA LEU A 64 -10.64 0.12 -3.07
C LEU A 64 -11.35 1.42 -3.48
N ASP A 65 -12.45 1.79 -2.82
CA ASP A 65 -13.16 3.01 -3.11
C ASP A 65 -12.32 4.25 -2.77
N ALA A 66 -11.64 4.25 -1.61
CA ALA A 66 -10.75 5.33 -1.21
C ALA A 66 -9.54 5.47 -2.16
N ALA A 67 -8.94 4.35 -2.60
CA ALA A 67 -7.85 4.36 -3.58
C ALA A 67 -8.32 4.89 -4.95
N ARG A 68 -9.53 4.50 -5.38
CA ARG A 68 -10.13 4.97 -6.64
C ARG A 68 -10.41 6.47 -6.60
N GLU A 69 -10.89 7.00 -5.47
CA GLU A 69 -11.07 8.45 -5.27
C GLU A 69 -9.75 9.23 -5.34
N ALA A 70 -8.63 8.59 -4.97
CA ALA A 70 -7.29 9.16 -5.12
C ALA A 70 -6.71 9.00 -6.54
N GLY A 71 -7.45 8.38 -7.47
CA GLY A 71 -7.07 8.24 -8.88
C GLY A 71 -6.27 6.97 -9.20
N LEU A 72 -6.17 6.02 -8.28
CA LEU A 72 -5.50 4.73 -8.53
C LEU A 72 -6.43 3.78 -9.30
N GLN A 73 -5.83 2.85 -10.04
CA GLN A 73 -6.54 1.68 -10.54
C GLN A 73 -6.78 0.71 -9.37
N THR A 74 -7.91 0.01 -9.35
CA THR A 74 -8.24 -0.93 -8.27
C THR A 74 -8.72 -2.28 -8.79
N ARG A 75 -8.32 -3.35 -8.09
CA ARG A 75 -8.70 -4.74 -8.38
C ARG A 75 -8.93 -5.55 -7.11
#